data_AF-A0A158R5W6-F1
#
_entry.id   AF-A0A158R5W6-F1
#
_cell.length_a   1.000
_cell.length_b   1.000
_cell.length_c   1.000
_cell.angle_alpha   90.00
_cell.angle_beta   90.00
_cell.angle_gamma   90.00
#
_symmetry.space_group_name_H-M   'P 1'
#
loop_
_entity.id
_entity.type
_entity.pdbx_description
1 polymer ?
#
loop_
_entity_poly.entity_id
_entity_poly.type
_entity_poly.pdbx_seq_one_letter_code
_entity_poly.pdbx_strand_id
1 'polypeptide(L)'
;MGFMQILGLFWIPLISCSSWYCGTDIFTGILSFTAVTVADKYAIDSVNMCCYLHDGCYESKQGREYCDEAFCRCLHDYFQRPSHGAIAARNTTATKKFVEEVCDLVRHFGEGPYNDKGSWFSLKALAKWMSSKLRLKKNSY
;
A
#
# COMPACT_ATOMS: atom_id res chain seq x y z
N MET A 1 55.34 -18.72 -7.65
CA MET A 1 55.09 -17.49 -8.44
C MET A 1 54.01 -17.87 -9.47
N GLY A 2 52.78 -17.36 -9.50
CA GLY A 2 52.09 -16.38 -8.69
C GLY A 2 50.57 -16.43 -8.98
N PHE A 3 49.80 -16.10 -7.95
CA PHE A 3 48.47 -15.48 -7.94
C PHE A 3 47.27 -16.16 -8.61
N MET A 4 46.59 -17.01 -7.82
CA MET A 4 45.13 -17.13 -7.85
C MET A 4 44.50 -15.88 -7.20
N GLN A 5 44.00 -14.90 -7.98
CA GLN A 5 43.14 -13.83 -7.43
C GLN A 5 42.24 -13.20 -8.52
N ILE A 6 41.07 -13.79 -8.82
CA ILE A 6 39.88 -13.01 -9.26
C ILE A 6 38.62 -13.70 -8.72
N LEU A 7 38.44 -13.71 -7.39
CA LEU A 7 37.17 -14.02 -6.71
C LEU A 7 36.83 -12.85 -5.79
N GLY A 8 36.48 -11.70 -6.37
CA GLY A 8 36.33 -10.46 -5.60
C GLY A 8 35.40 -9.40 -6.21
N LEU A 9 34.44 -9.77 -7.05
CA LEU A 9 33.43 -8.82 -7.59
C LEU A 9 31.97 -9.22 -7.30
N PHE A 10 31.73 -10.11 -6.33
CA PHE A 10 30.37 -10.46 -5.88
C PHE A 10 30.15 -10.14 -4.39
N TRP A 11 30.61 -8.96 -3.98
CA TRP A 11 30.15 -8.30 -2.76
C TRP A 11 29.47 -6.98 -3.12
N ILE A 12 28.63 -7.00 -4.16
CA ILE A 12 27.46 -6.12 -4.12
C ILE A 12 26.59 -6.77 -3.05
N PRO A 13 26.39 -6.18 -1.86
CA PRO A 13 25.30 -6.61 -1.02
C PRO A 13 24.09 -6.51 -1.93
N LEU A 14 23.51 -7.66 -2.27
CA LEU A 14 22.17 -7.74 -2.82
C LEU A 14 21.33 -7.01 -1.79
N ILE A 15 21.11 -5.72 -2.05
CA ILE A 15 20.06 -4.95 -1.45
C ILE A 15 18.85 -5.82 -1.71
N SER A 16 18.39 -6.52 -0.67
CA SER A 16 17.09 -7.12 -0.65
C SER A 16 16.15 -5.92 -0.74
N CYS A 17 15.90 -5.47 -1.97
CA CYS A 17 14.79 -4.60 -2.28
C CYS A 17 13.60 -5.46 -1.87
N SER A 18 13.04 -5.20 -0.68
CA SER A 18 11.80 -5.83 -0.29
C SER A 18 10.84 -5.62 -1.45
N SER A 19 10.35 -6.70 -2.03
CA SER A 19 9.39 -6.61 -3.13
C SER A 19 8.22 -5.76 -2.63
N TRP A 20 7.91 -4.70 -3.35
CA TRP A 20 6.77 -3.86 -3.04
C TRP A 20 5.50 -4.54 -3.53
N TYR A 21 4.62 -4.92 -2.60
CA TYR A 21 3.40 -5.69 -2.84
C TYR A 21 2.17 -4.81 -3.03
N CYS A 22 2.20 -3.55 -2.60
CA CYS A 22 1.02 -2.70 -2.73
C CYS A 22 0.78 -2.27 -4.18
N GLY A 23 -0.14 -2.92 -4.89
CA GLY A 23 -0.55 -2.54 -6.24
C GLY A 23 -0.69 -3.75 -7.15
N THR A 24 -1.42 -3.59 -8.25
CA THR A 24 -1.70 -4.68 -9.19
C THR A 24 -0.73 -4.72 -10.37
N ASP A 25 0.00 -3.63 -10.59
CA ASP A 25 0.90 -3.44 -11.72
C ASP A 25 2.00 -2.42 -11.35
N ILE A 26 2.97 -2.22 -12.24
CA ILE A 26 4.11 -1.34 -12.00
C ILE A 26 3.67 0.10 -11.72
N PHE A 27 2.67 0.62 -12.44
CA PHE A 27 2.22 2.00 -12.27
C PHE A 27 1.52 2.19 -10.93
N THR A 28 0.59 1.29 -10.58
CA THR A 28 -0.09 1.33 -9.27
C THR A 28 0.88 1.07 -8.11
N GLY A 29 1.90 0.25 -8.31
CA GLY A 29 3.01 0.04 -7.38
C GLY A 29 3.84 1.29 -7.12
N ILE A 30 4.24 2.04 -8.16
CA ILE A 30 4.98 3.30 -7.99
C ILE A 30 4.11 4.35 -7.28
N LEU A 31 2.84 4.44 -7.64
CA LEU A 31 1.91 5.41 -7.06
C LEU A 31 1.68 5.14 -5.57
N SER A 32 1.44 3.88 -5.20
CA SER A 32 1.22 3.48 -3.81
C SER A 32 2.48 3.67 -2.97
N PHE A 33 3.66 3.31 -3.49
CA PHE A 33 4.94 3.53 -2.81
C PHE A 33 5.18 5.02 -2.52
N THR A 34 4.92 5.86 -3.52
CA THR A 34 5.04 7.32 -3.39
C THR A 34 4.03 7.86 -2.38
N ALA A 35 2.77 7.43 -2.44
CA ALA A 35 1.72 7.86 -1.53
C ALA A 35 2.04 7.51 -0.06
N VAL A 36 2.53 6.30 0.19
CA VAL A 36 2.96 5.86 1.52
C VAL A 36 4.15 6.68 2.00
N THR A 37 5.16 6.88 1.15
CA THR A 37 6.35 7.67 1.49
C THR A 37 6.00 9.12 1.86
N VAL A 38 5.03 9.72 1.16
CA VAL A 38 4.51 11.06 1.46
C VAL A 38 3.69 11.09 2.75
N ALA A 39 2.89 10.06 3.01
CA ALA A 39 2.08 9.97 4.22
C ALA A 39 2.94 9.79 5.48
N ASP A 40 3.90 8.85 5.42
CA ASP A 40 4.90 8.60 6.46
C ASP A 40 6.04 7.75 5.87
N LYS A 41 7.22 8.35 5.68
CA LYS A 41 8.40 7.64 5.15
C LYS A 41 8.85 6.43 5.98
N TYR A 42 8.45 6.34 7.25
CA TYR A 42 8.76 5.20 8.11
C TYR A 42 7.72 4.08 8.03
N ALA A 43 6.64 4.30 7.27
CA ALA A 43 5.53 3.34 7.13
C ALA A 43 5.76 2.30 6.05
N ILE A 44 6.77 2.48 5.21
CA ILE A 44 7.00 1.67 3.99
C ILE A 44 6.92 0.18 4.31
N ASP A 45 7.74 -0.32 5.24
CA ASP A 45 7.79 -1.76 5.54
C ASP A 45 6.49 -2.28 6.17
N SER A 46 5.87 -1.48 7.05
CA SER A 46 4.63 -1.88 7.74
C SER A 46 3.44 -1.92 6.79
N VAL A 47 3.32 -0.93 5.91
CA VAL A 47 2.27 -0.90 4.89
C VAL A 47 2.49 -1.99 3.85
N ASN A 48 3.74 -2.21 3.44
CA ASN A 48 4.07 -3.29 2.50
C ASN A 48 3.70 -4.67 3.07
N MET A 49 3.93 -4.89 4.36
CA MET A 49 3.48 -6.10 5.06
C MET A 49 1.94 -6.24 5.03
N CYS A 50 1.20 -5.14 5.24
CA CYS A 50 -0.26 -5.19 5.13
C CYS A 50 -0.71 -5.60 3.72
N CYS A 51 -0.06 -5.09 2.67
CA CYS A 51 -0.37 -5.44 1.29
C CYS A 51 -0.04 -6.92 0.99
N TYR A 52 1.11 -7.40 1.43
CA TYR A 52 1.48 -8.81 1.32
C TYR A 52 0.42 -9.75 1.92
N LEU A 53 -0.07 -9.42 3.12
CA LEU A 53 -1.14 -10.20 3.78
C LEU A 53 -2.48 -10.08 3.05
N HIS A 54 -2.79 -8.91 2.47
CA HIS A 54 -4.01 -8.68 1.72
C HIS A 54 -4.04 -9.47 0.42
N ASP A 55 -2.94 -9.43 -0.35
CA ASP A 55 -2.78 -10.21 -1.58
C ASP A 55 -2.90 -11.71 -1.29
N GLY A 56 -2.20 -12.21 -0.26
CA GLY A 56 -2.32 -13.62 0.15
C GLY A 56 -3.74 -14.02 0.58
N CYS A 57 -4.48 -13.10 1.21
CA CYS A 57 -5.89 -13.30 1.56
C CYS A 57 -6.79 -13.38 0.30
N TYR A 58 -6.54 -12.51 -0.68
CA TYR A 58 -7.21 -12.50 -1.98
C TYR A 58 -6.90 -13.76 -2.80
N GLU A 59 -5.65 -14.20 -2.84
CA GLU A 59 -5.23 -15.44 -3.50
C GLU A 59 -5.92 -16.65 -2.87
N SER A 60 -6.03 -16.66 -1.54
CA SER A 60 -6.69 -17.73 -0.78
C SER A 60 -8.22 -17.67 -0.82
N LYS A 61 -8.81 -16.66 -1.50
CA LYS A 61 -10.27 -16.45 -1.64
C LYS A 61 -11.02 -16.52 -0.29
N GLN A 62 -10.47 -15.93 0.76
CA GLN A 62 -11.06 -15.99 2.12
C GLN A 62 -12.30 -15.09 2.30
N GLY A 63 -12.79 -14.45 1.24
CA GLY A 63 -13.86 -13.47 1.26
C GLY A 63 -13.32 -12.04 1.13
N ARG A 64 -13.76 -11.32 0.10
CA ARG A 64 -13.26 -9.97 -0.22
C ARG A 64 -13.43 -8.98 0.92
N GLU A 65 -14.63 -8.90 1.49
CA GLU A 65 -14.93 -7.98 2.60
C GLU A 65 -14.07 -8.27 3.82
N TYR A 66 -13.89 -9.55 4.15
CA TYR A 66 -13.01 -9.99 5.23
C TYR A 66 -11.55 -9.56 4.99
N CYS A 67 -11.03 -9.80 3.78
CA CYS A 67 -9.67 -9.41 3.42
C CYS A 67 -9.48 -7.88 3.46
N ASP A 68 -10.43 -7.11 2.91
CA ASP A 68 -10.40 -5.65 2.92
C ASP A 68 -10.44 -5.08 4.34
N GLU A 69 -11.23 -5.67 5.23
CA GLU A 69 -11.28 -5.29 6.65
C GLU A 69 -10.00 -5.67 7.41
N ALA A 70 -9.42 -6.85 7.14
CA ALA A 70 -8.15 -7.26 7.72
C ALA A 70 -7.01 -6.31 7.30
N PHE A 71 -6.96 -5.95 6.02
CA PHE A 71 -6.03 -4.97 5.50
C PHE A 71 -6.20 -3.58 6.14
N CYS A 72 -7.44 -3.10 6.22
CA CYS A 72 -7.75 -1.83 6.88
C CYS A 72 -7.31 -1.80 8.34
N ARG A 73 -7.59 -2.87 9.10
CA ARG A 73 -7.12 -2.98 10.49
C ARG A 73 -5.60 -2.94 10.58
N CYS A 74 -4.90 -3.63 9.68
CA CYS A 74 -3.43 -3.59 9.62
C CYS A 74 -2.89 -2.16 9.43
N LEU A 75 -3.48 -1.38 8.51
CA LEU A 75 -3.10 0.03 8.31
C LEU A 75 -3.42 0.90 9.53
N HIS A 76 -4.62 0.74 10.11
CA HIS A 76 -5.02 1.46 11.31
C HIS A 76 -4.05 1.21 12.46
N ASP A 77 -3.66 -0.04 12.68
CA ASP A 77 -2.70 -0.43 13.70
C ASP A 77 -1.36 0.29 13.55
N TYR A 78 -0.85 0.48 12.33
CA TYR A 78 0.37 1.24 12.12
C TYR A 78 0.16 2.74 12.34
N PHE A 79 -0.83 3.33 11.66
CA PHE A 79 -0.97 4.79 11.59
C PHE A 79 -1.62 5.42 12.83
N GLN A 80 -2.34 4.65 13.65
CA GLN A 80 -3.07 5.19 14.81
C GLN A 80 -2.41 4.86 16.15
N ARG A 81 -1.38 4.00 16.17
CA ARG A 81 -0.60 3.76 17.39
C ARG A 81 0.15 5.04 17.80
N PRO A 82 0.10 5.41 19.10
CA PRO A 82 0.92 6.51 19.62
C PRO A 82 2.41 6.21 19.37
N SER A 83 3.11 7.09 18.69
CA SER A 83 4.57 7.01 18.58
C SER A 83 5.21 7.60 19.84
N HIS A 84 5.94 6.79 20.60
CA HIS A 84 6.84 7.28 21.64
C HIS A 84 8.16 7.72 21.00
N GLY A 85 8.28 9.02 20.66
CA GLY A 85 9.49 9.61 20.07
C GLY A 85 9.20 10.46 18.83
N ALA A 86 10.26 10.96 18.18
CA ALA A 86 10.23 11.92 17.06
C ALA A 86 9.66 11.38 15.72
N ILE A 87 8.74 10.41 15.75
CA ILE A 87 8.01 9.95 14.57
C ILE A 87 6.75 10.82 14.45
N ALA A 88 6.92 12.00 13.87
CA ALA A 88 5.92 13.07 13.83
C ALA A 88 4.75 12.84 12.85
N ALA A 89 4.69 11.70 12.15
CA ALA A 89 3.67 11.47 11.11
C ALA A 89 2.44 10.68 11.59
N ARG A 90 2.54 9.88 12.67
CA ARG A 90 1.46 8.98 13.13
C ARG A 90 0.39 9.71 13.96
N ASN A 91 -0.81 9.15 13.97
CA ASN A 91 -2.00 9.63 14.68
C ASN A 91 -2.37 11.09 14.34
N THR A 92 -2.02 11.54 13.13
CA THR A 92 -2.38 12.85 12.59
C THR A 92 -3.70 12.77 11.83
N THR A 93 -4.40 13.89 11.66
CA THR A 93 -5.60 13.95 10.80
C THR A 93 -5.28 13.52 9.35
N ALA A 94 -4.09 13.85 8.86
CA ALA A 94 -3.65 13.48 7.52
C ALA A 94 -3.48 11.96 7.35
N THR A 95 -2.83 11.29 8.31
CA THR A 95 -2.65 9.82 8.25
C THR A 95 -3.95 9.06 8.47
N LYS A 96 -4.85 9.55 9.33
CA LYS A 96 -6.20 8.99 9.48
C LYS A 96 -6.97 9.04 8.14
N LYS A 97 -6.96 10.20 7.50
CA LYS A 97 -7.59 10.40 6.19
C LYS A 97 -6.95 9.53 5.10
N PHE A 98 -5.63 9.37 5.10
CA PHE A 98 -4.94 8.48 4.19
C PHE A 98 -5.42 7.03 4.34
N VAL A 99 -5.48 6.51 5.57
CA VAL A 99 -5.97 5.15 5.83
C VAL A 99 -7.42 4.99 5.36
N GLU A 100 -8.30 5.94 5.67
CA GLU A 100 -9.69 5.92 5.22
C GLU A 100 -9.81 5.90 3.68
N GLU A 101 -9.03 6.73 2.97
CA GLU A 101 -9.06 6.78 1.51
C GLU A 101 -8.54 5.50 0.86
N VAL A 102 -7.48 4.90 1.42
CA VAL A 102 -6.95 3.61 0.96
C VAL A 102 -7.95 2.48 1.24
N CYS A 103 -8.59 2.48 2.40
CA CYS A 103 -9.64 1.53 2.76
C CYS A 103 -10.85 1.61 1.81
N ASP A 104 -11.31 2.82 1.49
CA ASP A 104 -12.39 2.99 0.54
C ASP A 104 -11.99 2.54 -0.87
N LEU A 105 -10.73 2.75 -1.26
CA LEU A 105 -10.20 2.35 -2.56
C LEU A 105 -10.26 0.83 -2.73
N VAL A 106 -9.73 0.05 -1.77
CA VAL A 106 -9.73 -1.41 -1.87
C VAL A 106 -11.14 -1.99 -1.82
N ARG A 107 -12.04 -1.42 -1.01
CA ARG A 107 -13.44 -1.85 -0.96
C ARG A 107 -14.18 -1.60 -2.26
N HIS A 108 -13.86 -0.52 -2.97
CA HIS A 108 -14.52 -0.14 -4.21
C HIS A 108 -13.95 -0.83 -5.45
N PHE A 109 -12.62 -0.97 -5.53
CA PHE A 109 -11.93 -1.49 -6.72
C PHE A 109 -11.41 -2.92 -6.55
N GLY A 110 -11.52 -3.50 -5.34
CA GLY A 110 -10.95 -4.81 -5.01
C GLY A 110 -11.64 -6.00 -5.67
N GLU A 111 -12.86 -5.87 -6.22
CA GLU A 111 -13.56 -6.99 -6.84
C GLU A 111 -12.81 -7.60 -8.05
N GLY A 112 -12.16 -6.76 -8.86
CA GLY A 112 -11.35 -7.23 -9.99
C GLY A 112 -10.16 -8.07 -9.53
N PRO A 113 -9.24 -7.48 -8.74
CA PRO A 113 -8.10 -8.20 -8.16
C PRO A 113 -8.51 -9.43 -7.34
N TYR A 114 -9.58 -9.35 -6.55
CA TYR A 114 -10.07 -10.49 -5.76
C TYR A 114 -10.53 -11.66 -6.63
N ASN A 115 -11.05 -11.43 -7.83
CA ASN A 115 -11.52 -12.49 -8.71
C ASN A 115 -10.51 -12.85 -9.81
N ASP A 116 -9.26 -12.39 -9.70
CA ASP A 116 -8.20 -12.54 -10.71
C ASP A 116 -8.61 -12.04 -12.11
N LYS A 117 -9.62 -11.16 -12.15
CA LYS A 117 -10.06 -10.48 -13.37
C LYS A 117 -9.17 -9.25 -13.50
N GLY A 118 -8.22 -9.31 -14.43
CA GLY A 118 -7.14 -8.33 -14.63
C GLY A 118 -7.53 -6.86 -14.41
N SER A 119 -6.56 -6.08 -13.94
CA SER A 119 -6.68 -4.73 -13.37
C SER A 119 -7.65 -3.81 -14.13
N TRP A 120 -8.91 -3.74 -13.69
CA TRP A 120 -9.78 -2.61 -14.04
C TRP A 120 -9.45 -1.42 -13.11
N PHE A 121 -8.20 -0.97 -13.13
CA PHE A 121 -7.84 0.36 -12.66
C PHE A 121 -8.09 1.34 -13.81
N SER A 122 -9.35 1.50 -14.20
CA SER A 122 -9.69 2.50 -15.20
C SER A 122 -9.47 3.87 -14.55
N LEU A 123 -8.47 4.62 -15.02
CA LEU A 123 -8.26 6.01 -14.61
C LEU A 123 -9.55 6.84 -14.73
N LYS A 124 -10.46 6.49 -15.65
CA LYS A 124 -11.80 7.10 -15.75
C LYS A 124 -12.69 6.76 -14.55
N ALA A 125 -12.69 5.51 -14.11
CA ALA A 125 -13.42 5.08 -12.91
C ALA A 125 -12.84 5.72 -11.64
N LEU A 126 -11.50 5.77 -11.51
CA LEU A 126 -10.83 6.48 -10.42
C LEU A 126 -11.15 7.98 -10.45
N ALA A 127 -11.02 8.65 -11.60
CA ALA A 127 -11.32 10.07 -11.74
C ALA A 127 -12.80 10.36 -11.44
N LYS A 128 -13.73 9.49 -11.86
CA LYS A 128 -15.16 9.60 -11.55
C LYS A 128 -15.42 9.42 -10.06
N TRP A 129 -14.80 8.42 -9.42
CA TRP A 129 -14.88 8.19 -7.99
C TRP A 129 -14.31 9.36 -7.18
N MET A 130 -13.10 9.84 -7.52
CA MET A 130 -12.50 11.03 -6.90
C MET A 130 -13.39 12.28 -7.07
N SER A 131 -13.96 12.49 -8.26
CA SER A 131 -14.90 13.59 -8.51
C SER A 131 -16.17 13.47 -7.66
N SER A 132 -16.65 12.25 -7.42
CA SER A 132 -17.82 12.01 -6.55
C SER A 132 -17.51 12.31 -5.07
N LYS A 133 -16.33 11.90 -4.57
CA LYS A 133 -15.87 12.25 -3.21
C LYS A 133 -15.67 13.76 -3.02
N LEU A 134 -15.11 14.44 -4.02
CA LEU A 134 -14.97 15.90 -4.00
C LEU A 134 -16.34 16.60 -3.96
N ARG A 135 -17.33 16.07 -4.67
CA ARG A 135 -18.72 16.59 -4.63
C ARG A 135 -19.38 16.37 -3.27
N LEU A 136 -19.19 15.20 -2.65
CA LEU A 136 -19.69 14.93 -1.30
C LEU A 136 -19.06 15.89 -0.27
N LYS A 137 -17.74 16.13 -0.35
CA LYS A 137 -17.05 17.08 0.53
C LYS A 137 -17.55 18.52 0.36
N LYS A 138 -17.96 18.91 -0.85
CA LYS A 138 -18.54 20.24 -1.13
C LYS A 138 -19.95 20.42 -0.54
N ASN A 139 -20.70 19.32 -0.36
CA ASN A 139 -22.06 19.33 0.18
C ASN A 139 -22.13 19.12 1.71
N SER A 140 -20.98 18.98 2.38
CA SER A 140 -20.87 18.84 3.85
C SER A 140 -20.40 20.13 4.54
N TYR A 141 -20.41 21.26 3.83
CA TYR A 141 -20.17 22.62 4.33
C TYR A 141 -21.42 23.47 4.19
#